data_AF-A0A7V1DPR6-F1
#
_entry.id   AF-A0A7V1DPR6-F1
#
_cell.length_a   1.000
_cell.length_b   1.000
_cell.length_c   1.000
_cell.angle_alpha   90.00
_cell.angle_beta   90.00
_cell.angle_gamma   90.00
#
_symmetry.space_group_name_H-M   'P 1'
#
loop_
_entity.id
_entity.type
_entity.pdbx_description
1 polymer ?
#
loop_
_entity_poly.entity_id
_entity_poly.type
_entity_poly.pdbx_seq_one_letter_code
_entity_poly.pdbx_strand_id
1 'polypeptide(L)'
;MNIDKLIDQMLAGDRRALARLMTLVENGHPATSYILSRIHARCGRAYVVGFTGPPGAGKSTLVDRFTGALRERGHSVGIVAVDPSSPFSGGALLGDRIRMQAHYLDESVFIRSMSSRGSHGGLSRATRQVVELLDAFGKEFVLIETVGVGQTELDVMRIADTTVVVLVPEAGDTVQTMKAGL
;
A
#
# COMPACT_ATOMS: atom_id res chain seq x y z
N MET A 1 -22.08 -14.56 1.99
CA MET A 1 -20.62 -14.71 2.19
C MET A 1 -20.36 -14.71 3.69
N ASN A 2 -19.72 -15.76 4.23
CA ASN A 2 -19.43 -15.85 5.66
C ASN A 2 -18.11 -15.11 5.95
N ILE A 3 -18.18 -14.02 6.71
CA ILE A 3 -17.04 -13.15 7.00
C ILE A 3 -16.06 -13.83 7.95
N ASP A 4 -16.54 -14.54 8.98
CA ASP A 4 -15.68 -15.27 9.91
C ASP A 4 -14.84 -16.31 9.18
N LYS A 5 -15.47 -17.08 8.28
CA LYS A 5 -14.76 -18.04 7.45
C LYS A 5 -13.67 -17.38 6.59
N LEU A 6 -13.92 -16.19 6.04
CA LEU A 6 -12.91 -15.46 5.27
C LEU A 6 -11.75 -14.98 6.14
N ILE A 7 -12.03 -14.50 7.35
CA ILE A 7 -11.01 -14.07 8.31
C ILE A 7 -10.14 -15.27 8.71
N ASP A 8 -10.76 -16.40 9.06
CA ASP A 8 -10.04 -17.60 9.47
C ASP A 8 -9.16 -18.15 8.32
N GLN A 9 -9.68 -18.16 7.09
CA GLN A 9 -8.92 -18.55 5.90
C GLN A 9 -7.74 -17.60 5.64
N MET A 10 -7.96 -16.29 5.76
CA MET A 10 -6.88 -15.30 5.61
C MET A 10 -5.79 -15.55 6.66
N LEU A 11 -6.15 -15.73 7.93
CA LEU A 11 -5.20 -15.98 9.02
C LEU A 11 -4.46 -17.32 8.87
N ALA A 12 -5.01 -18.26 8.10
CA ALA A 12 -4.36 -19.51 7.72
C ALA A 12 -3.48 -19.39 6.45
N GLY A 13 -3.31 -18.18 5.89
CA GLY A 13 -2.45 -17.93 4.73
C GLY A 13 -3.17 -17.93 3.37
N ASP A 14 -4.50 -17.98 3.32
CA ASP A 14 -5.23 -17.93 2.04
C ASP A 14 -5.18 -16.52 1.41
N ARG A 15 -4.35 -16.38 0.38
CA ARG A 15 -4.18 -15.14 -0.41
C ARG A 15 -5.46 -14.65 -1.07
N ARG A 16 -6.36 -15.56 -1.47
CA ARG A 16 -7.65 -15.19 -2.09
C ARG A 16 -8.60 -14.65 -1.03
N ALA A 17 -8.59 -15.21 0.17
CA ALA A 17 -9.36 -14.69 1.30
C ALA A 17 -8.88 -13.28 1.69
N LEU A 18 -7.55 -13.08 1.78
CA LEU A 18 -6.95 -11.76 1.97
C LEU A 18 -7.43 -10.75 0.91
N ALA A 19 -7.29 -11.09 -0.38
CA ALA A 19 -7.70 -10.22 -1.47
C ALA A 19 -9.19 -9.84 -1.44
N ARG A 20 -10.06 -10.76 -1.01
CA ARG A 20 -11.50 -10.52 -0.83
C ARG A 20 -11.77 -9.58 0.35
N LEU A 21 -11.12 -9.79 1.50
CA LEU A 21 -11.26 -8.91 2.66
C LEU A 21 -10.78 -7.49 2.34
N MET A 22 -9.65 -7.35 1.66
CA MET A 22 -9.17 -6.04 1.17
C MET A 22 -10.21 -5.35 0.30
N THR A 23 -10.85 -6.07 -0.63
CA THR A 23 -11.91 -5.49 -1.47
C THR A 23 -13.13 -5.04 -0.66
N LEU A 24 -13.52 -5.76 0.40
CA LEU A 24 -14.64 -5.35 1.26
C LEU A 24 -14.32 -4.07 2.03
N VAL A 25 -13.13 -4.03 2.62
CA VAL A 25 -12.61 -2.87 3.36
C VAL A 25 -12.50 -1.65 2.44
N GLU A 26 -11.92 -1.84 1.26
CA GLU A 26 -11.75 -0.76 0.27
C GLU A 26 -13.08 -0.18 -0.21
N ASN A 27 -14.12 -1.01 -0.31
CA ASN A 27 -15.46 -0.58 -0.69
C ASN A 27 -16.31 -0.08 0.48
N GLY A 28 -15.74 0.06 1.68
CA GLY A 28 -16.47 0.56 2.85
C GLY A 28 -17.59 -0.36 3.30
N HIS A 29 -17.45 -1.67 3.14
CA HIS A 29 -18.47 -2.65 3.52
C HIS A 29 -18.83 -2.49 5.01
N PRO A 30 -20.12 -2.64 5.43
CA PRO A 30 -20.54 -2.44 6.82
C PRO A 30 -19.79 -3.30 7.85
N ALA A 31 -19.30 -4.46 7.42
CA ALA A 31 -18.50 -5.35 8.26
C ALA A 31 -17.03 -4.94 8.47
N THR A 32 -16.57 -3.82 7.90
CA THR A 32 -15.16 -3.39 7.98
C THR A 32 -14.69 -3.29 9.44
N SER A 33 -15.45 -2.62 10.30
CA SER A 33 -15.10 -2.50 11.73
C SER A 33 -15.03 -3.86 12.43
N TYR A 34 -15.94 -4.77 12.09
CA TYR A 34 -15.92 -6.14 12.62
C TYR A 34 -14.67 -6.90 12.18
N ILE A 35 -14.34 -6.86 10.88
CA ILE A 35 -13.13 -7.49 10.32
C ILE A 35 -11.87 -6.99 11.05
N LEU A 36 -11.70 -5.67 11.15
CA LEU A 36 -10.54 -5.05 11.79
C LEU A 36 -10.45 -5.40 13.29
N SER A 37 -11.58 -5.41 13.99
CA SER A 37 -11.62 -5.82 15.41
C SER A 37 -11.14 -7.25 15.64
N ARG A 38 -11.43 -8.16 14.69
CA ARG A 38 -11.09 -9.58 14.79
C ARG A 38 -9.62 -9.86 14.53
N ILE A 39 -8.96 -9.00 13.76
CA ILE A 39 -7.53 -9.14 13.42
C ILE A 39 -6.63 -8.26 14.29
N HIS A 40 -7.18 -7.30 15.03
CA HIS A 40 -6.42 -6.29 15.80
C HIS A 40 -5.30 -6.87 16.68
N ALA A 41 -5.55 -7.98 17.37
CA ALA A 41 -4.54 -8.64 18.23
C ALA A 41 -3.35 -9.25 17.46
N ARG A 42 -3.44 -9.35 16.14
CA ARG A 42 -2.39 -9.85 15.24
C ARG A 42 -1.62 -8.72 14.55
N CYS A 43 -2.07 -7.47 14.64
CA CYS A 43 -1.43 -6.31 14.03
C CYS A 43 -0.32 -5.71 14.94
N GLY A 44 0.38 -4.71 14.42
CA GLY A 44 1.50 -4.01 15.05
C GLY A 44 2.86 -4.71 14.89
N ARG A 45 3.02 -5.60 13.90
CA ARG A 45 4.24 -6.42 13.75
C ARG A 45 5.02 -6.10 12.48
N ALA A 46 4.32 -5.78 11.40
CA ALA A 46 4.94 -5.40 10.14
C ALA A 46 5.66 -4.06 10.25
N TYR A 47 6.84 -3.94 9.64
CA TYR A 47 7.53 -2.67 9.46
C TYR A 47 7.01 -1.97 8.20
N VAL A 48 6.48 -0.76 8.35
CA VAL A 48 5.80 -0.03 7.28
C VAL A 48 6.71 1.04 6.69
N VAL A 49 6.96 0.97 5.38
CA VAL A 49 7.78 1.95 4.65
C VAL A 49 6.93 2.66 3.60
N GLY A 50 6.83 3.98 3.70
CA GLY A 50 6.14 4.84 2.76
C GLY A 50 7.09 5.40 1.71
N PHE A 51 6.71 5.35 0.43
CA PHE A 51 7.43 5.94 -0.68
C PHE A 51 6.60 7.05 -1.32
N THR A 52 7.17 8.25 -1.37
CA THR A 52 6.50 9.44 -1.88
C THR A 52 7.44 10.34 -2.69
N GLY A 53 6.91 11.41 -3.27
CA GLY A 53 7.61 12.31 -4.19
C GLY A 53 6.97 12.35 -5.59
N PRO A 54 7.42 13.25 -6.47
CA PRO A 54 6.70 13.62 -7.69
C PRO A 54 6.48 12.46 -8.68
N PRO A 55 5.52 12.58 -9.62
CA PRO A 55 5.31 11.56 -10.64
C PRO A 55 6.55 11.49 -11.54
N GLY A 56 6.93 10.27 -11.95
CA GLY A 56 8.15 10.08 -12.74
C GLY A 56 9.45 10.06 -11.94
N ALA A 57 9.43 10.26 -10.61
CA ALA A 57 10.63 10.20 -9.77
C ALA A 57 11.27 8.80 -9.63
N GLY A 58 10.68 7.78 -10.24
CA GLY A 58 11.19 6.40 -10.14
C GLY A 58 10.76 5.67 -8.87
N LYS A 59 9.71 6.14 -8.18
CA LYS A 59 9.15 5.50 -6.97
C LYS A 59 8.89 4.00 -7.15
N SER A 60 8.12 3.62 -8.18
CA SER A 60 7.78 2.20 -8.41
C SER A 60 9.01 1.36 -8.71
N THR A 61 10.00 1.92 -9.42
CA THR A 61 11.29 1.25 -9.67
C THR A 61 12.07 1.07 -8.37
N LEU A 62 12.08 2.07 -7.48
CA LEU A 62 12.73 1.96 -6.19
C LEU A 62 12.03 0.92 -5.30
N VAL A 63 10.69 0.91 -5.27
CA VAL A 63 9.89 -0.07 -4.53
C VAL A 63 10.15 -1.48 -5.03
N ASP A 64 10.22 -1.69 -6.35
CA ASP A 64 10.55 -2.99 -6.96
C ASP A 64 11.95 -3.49 -6.55
N ARG A 65 12.96 -2.62 -6.62
CA ARG A 65 14.33 -2.96 -6.19
C ARG A 65 14.45 -3.18 -4.69
N PHE A 66 13.77 -2.37 -3.89
CA PHE A 66 13.74 -2.53 -2.44
C PHE A 66 13.05 -3.84 -2.03
N THR A 67 11.97 -4.20 -2.72
CA THR A 67 11.32 -5.51 -2.57
C THR A 67 12.29 -6.63 -2.86
N GLY A 68 13.02 -6.57 -3.98
CA GLY A 68 14.06 -7.57 -4.31
C GLY A 68 15.10 -7.73 -3.21
N ALA A 69 15.64 -6.62 -2.70
CA ALA A 69 16.62 -6.64 -1.62
C ALA A 69 16.07 -7.24 -0.30
N LEU A 70 14.80 -6.98 0.03
CA LEU A 70 14.15 -7.61 1.18
C LEU A 70 13.94 -9.11 0.97
N ARG A 71 13.55 -9.51 -0.25
CA ARG A 71 13.35 -10.91 -0.63
C ARG A 71 14.65 -11.71 -0.63
N GLU A 72 15.75 -11.14 -1.10
CA GLU A 72 17.09 -11.75 -1.00
C GLU A 72 17.51 -12.04 0.45
N ARG A 73 16.97 -11.28 1.41
CA ARG A 73 17.18 -11.48 2.85
C ARG A 73 16.13 -12.40 3.50
N GLY A 74 15.21 -12.94 2.72
CA GLY A 74 14.18 -13.88 3.17
C GLY A 74 12.89 -13.24 3.70
N HIS A 75 12.80 -11.91 3.78
CA HIS A 75 11.64 -11.24 4.38
C HIS A 75 10.39 -11.26 3.51
N SER A 76 9.23 -11.54 4.09
CA SER A 76 7.95 -11.44 3.38
C SER A 76 7.49 -9.98 3.21
N VAL A 77 6.95 -9.65 2.03
CA VAL A 77 6.62 -8.27 1.65
C VAL A 77 5.16 -8.14 1.22
N GLY A 78 4.45 -7.16 1.76
CA GLY A 78 3.20 -6.63 1.24
C GLY A 78 3.43 -5.29 0.57
N ILE A 79 2.80 -5.04 -0.57
CA ILE A 79 2.89 -3.77 -1.31
C ILE A 79 1.50 -3.21 -1.51
N VAL A 80 1.30 -1.97 -1.09
CA VAL A 80 0.10 -1.17 -1.34
C VAL A 80 0.47 -0.04 -2.29
N ALA A 81 0.18 -0.24 -3.57
CA ALA A 81 0.39 0.75 -4.61
C ALA A 81 -0.85 1.63 -4.74
N VAL A 82 -0.74 2.92 -4.43
CA VAL A 82 -1.85 3.87 -4.49
C VAL A 82 -1.72 4.72 -5.74
N ASP A 83 -2.70 4.55 -6.62
CA ASP A 83 -2.80 5.20 -7.92
C ASP A 83 -3.87 6.31 -7.93
N PRO A 84 -3.78 7.28 -8.86
CA PRO A 84 -4.87 8.20 -9.09
C PRO A 84 -6.10 7.42 -9.55
N SER A 85 -7.28 7.84 -9.11
CA SER A 85 -8.53 7.23 -9.58
C SER A 85 -8.68 7.40 -11.09
N SER A 86 -8.97 6.31 -11.79
CA SER A 86 -9.43 6.35 -13.18
C SER A 86 -10.69 7.21 -13.26
N PRO A 87 -10.74 8.23 -14.13
CA PRO A 87 -11.92 9.07 -14.31
C PRO A 87 -13.12 8.30 -14.90
N PHE A 88 -12.88 7.08 -15.43
CA PHE A 88 -13.92 6.26 -16.07
C PHE A 88 -14.45 5.14 -15.18
N SER A 89 -13.60 4.56 -14.31
CA SER A 89 -13.98 3.38 -13.51
C SER A 89 -13.84 3.58 -11.99
N GLY A 90 -13.24 4.68 -11.54
CA GLY A 90 -12.95 4.94 -10.12
C GLY A 90 -11.85 4.06 -9.51
N GLY A 91 -11.40 3.01 -10.20
CA GLY A 91 -10.33 2.10 -9.78
C GLY A 91 -8.92 2.62 -10.10
N ALA A 92 -7.89 1.87 -9.67
CA ALA A 92 -6.49 2.18 -9.93
C ALA A 92 -6.14 2.00 -11.42
N LEU A 93 -5.30 2.88 -11.97
CA LEU A 93 -4.64 2.66 -13.25
C LEU A 93 -3.65 1.49 -13.10
N LEU A 94 -3.89 0.37 -13.77
CA LEU A 94 -3.14 -0.90 -13.66
C LEU A 94 -1.61 -0.84 -13.93
N GLY A 95 -1.05 0.36 -14.17
CA GLY A 95 0.34 0.57 -14.58
C GLY A 95 1.37 0.01 -13.60
N ASP A 96 1.07 -0.03 -12.31
CA ASP A 96 2.01 -0.52 -11.29
C ASP A 96 2.15 -2.04 -11.28
N ARG A 97 1.11 -2.78 -11.72
CA ARG A 97 1.19 -4.25 -11.84
C ARG A 97 2.09 -4.71 -12.97
N ILE A 98 2.25 -3.90 -14.01
CA ILE A 98 3.13 -4.22 -15.15
C ILE A 98 4.60 -3.98 -14.77
N ARG A 99 4.87 -3.01 -13.88
CA ARG A 99 6.24 -2.65 -13.48
C ARG A 99 6.87 -3.61 -12.45
N MET A 100 6.07 -4.31 -11.64
CA MET A 100 6.54 -5.24 -10.60
C MET A 100 6.41 -6.73 -10.99
N GLN A 101 6.51 -7.05 -12.28
CA GLN A 101 6.31 -8.42 -12.79
C GLN A 101 7.23 -9.46 -12.15
N ALA A 102 8.47 -9.08 -11.82
CA ALA A 102 9.47 -10.00 -11.25
C ALA A 102 9.01 -10.64 -9.93
N HIS A 103 8.23 -9.91 -9.13
CA HIS A 103 7.77 -10.36 -7.81
C HIS A 103 6.37 -10.96 -7.82
N TYR A 104 5.65 -10.90 -8.93
CA TYR A 104 4.25 -11.32 -8.99
C TYR A 104 4.05 -12.83 -8.75
N LEU A 105 5.06 -13.63 -9.11
CA LEU A 105 5.08 -15.07 -8.89
C LEU A 105 5.69 -15.46 -7.53
N ASP A 106 6.24 -14.52 -6.77
CA ASP A 106 6.77 -14.79 -5.44
C ASP A 106 5.63 -14.87 -4.42
N GLU A 107 5.40 -16.06 -3.85
CA GLU A 107 4.35 -16.30 -2.86
C GLU A 107 4.54 -15.49 -1.57
N SER A 108 5.77 -15.09 -1.27
CA SER A 108 6.10 -14.25 -0.13
C SER A 108 5.88 -12.76 -0.41
N VAL A 109 5.58 -12.38 -1.66
CA VAL A 109 5.17 -11.03 -2.05
C VAL A 109 3.67 -10.97 -2.27
N PHE A 110 3.01 -9.93 -1.76
CA PHE A 110 1.60 -9.66 -2.04
C PHE A 110 1.44 -8.22 -2.50
N ILE A 111 0.83 -8.00 -3.66
CA ILE A 111 0.69 -6.66 -4.25
C ILE A 111 -0.80 -6.30 -4.36
N ARG A 112 -1.18 -5.16 -3.79
CA ARG A 112 -2.51 -4.58 -3.89
C ARG A 112 -2.41 -3.17 -4.50
N SER A 113 -2.98 -3.02 -5.68
CA SER A 113 -3.23 -1.69 -6.27
C SER A 113 -4.55 -1.13 -5.73
N MET A 114 -4.54 0.13 -5.31
CA MET A 114 -5.69 0.86 -4.76
C MET A 114 -5.81 2.21 -5.43
N SER A 115 -7.03 2.74 -5.56
CA SER A 115 -7.22 4.12 -6.02
C SER A 115 -7.33 5.09 -4.85
N SER A 116 -6.95 6.34 -5.06
CA SER A 116 -7.13 7.44 -4.11
C SER A 116 -8.61 7.83 -3.87
N ARG A 117 -9.55 7.37 -4.71
CA ARG A 117 -11.02 7.59 -4.59
C ARG A 117 -11.44 9.05 -4.32
N GLY A 118 -10.72 10.02 -4.89
CA GLY A 118 -11.09 11.44 -4.80
C GLY A 118 -10.96 12.03 -3.39
N SER A 119 -10.21 11.40 -2.47
CA SER A 119 -9.85 12.05 -1.22
C SER A 119 -9.01 13.30 -1.53
N HIS A 120 -9.56 14.48 -1.22
CA HIS A 120 -8.90 15.77 -1.40
C HIS A 120 -7.75 16.01 -0.40
N GLY A 121 -7.32 14.96 0.32
CA GLY A 121 -6.35 14.99 1.40
C GLY A 121 -5.84 13.58 1.70
N GLY A 122 -5.19 12.99 0.70
CA GLY A 122 -4.26 11.88 0.83
C GLY A 122 -4.79 10.48 1.08
N LEU A 123 -3.88 9.62 1.56
CA LEU A 123 -4.03 8.16 1.60
C LEU A 123 -5.38 7.77 2.20
N SER A 124 -6.14 6.97 1.46
CA SER A 124 -7.49 6.59 1.87
C SER A 124 -7.47 5.89 3.24
N ARG A 125 -8.54 6.04 4.04
CA ARG A 125 -8.75 5.21 5.24
C ARG A 125 -8.56 3.72 4.93
N ALA A 126 -8.99 3.31 3.74
CA ALA A 126 -8.83 1.95 3.26
C ALA A 126 -7.36 1.52 3.16
N THR A 127 -6.42 2.42 2.85
CA THR A 127 -5.00 2.07 2.78
C THR A 127 -4.48 1.61 4.13
N ARG A 128 -4.76 2.35 5.22
CA ARG A 128 -4.39 1.93 6.57
C ARG A 128 -4.99 0.57 6.93
N GLN A 129 -6.26 0.37 6.59
CA GLN A 129 -6.96 -0.88 6.87
C GLN A 129 -6.41 -2.06 6.06
N VAL A 130 -5.93 -1.82 4.83
CA VAL A 130 -5.24 -2.81 4.00
C VAL A 130 -3.85 -3.13 4.56
N VAL A 131 -3.13 -2.14 5.09
CA VAL A 131 -1.85 -2.36 5.81
C VAL A 131 -2.09 -3.26 7.03
N GLU A 132 -3.12 -3.00 7.83
CA GLU A 132 -3.50 -3.86 8.98
C GLU A 132 -3.84 -5.29 8.54
N LEU A 133 -4.51 -5.47 7.39
CA LEU A 133 -4.77 -6.79 6.83
C LEU A 133 -3.49 -7.52 6.40
N LEU A 134 -2.53 -6.82 5.79
CA LEU A 134 -1.24 -7.41 5.39
C LEU A 134 -0.39 -7.81 6.60
N ASP A 135 -0.40 -6.97 7.63
CA ASP A 135 0.27 -7.23 8.90
C ASP A 135 -0.33 -8.45 9.61
N ALA A 136 -1.66 -8.48 9.78
CA ALA A 136 -2.35 -9.63 10.37
C ALA A 136 -2.20 -10.92 9.54
N PHE A 137 -2.01 -10.81 8.23
CA PHE A 137 -1.70 -11.93 7.34
C PHE A 137 -0.27 -12.47 7.53
N GLY A 138 0.61 -11.70 8.20
CA GLY A 138 1.96 -12.10 8.55
C GLY A 138 3.04 -11.58 7.60
N LYS A 139 2.82 -10.46 6.90
CA LYS A 139 3.91 -9.79 6.17
C LYS A 139 4.83 -9.08 7.15
N GLU A 140 6.14 -9.28 6.99
CA GLU A 140 7.15 -8.62 7.82
C GLU A 140 7.37 -7.16 7.40
N PHE A 141 7.31 -6.88 6.10
CA PHE A 141 7.39 -5.52 5.57
C PHE A 141 6.13 -5.17 4.80
N VAL A 142 5.61 -3.95 5.00
CA VAL A 142 4.54 -3.39 4.17
C VAL A 142 5.04 -2.10 3.53
N LEU A 143 5.14 -2.11 2.20
CA LEU A 143 5.57 -0.97 1.41
C LEU A 143 4.34 -0.24 0.87
N ILE A 144 4.28 1.08 1.07
CA ILE A 144 3.21 1.92 0.54
C ILE A 144 3.81 2.82 -0.52
N GLU A 145 3.33 2.73 -1.75
CA GLU A 145 3.68 3.68 -2.81
C GLU A 145 2.54 4.67 -3.02
N THR A 146 2.85 5.97 -3.03
CA THR A 146 1.87 7.03 -3.30
C THR A 146 1.91 7.49 -4.75
N VAL A 147 0.82 8.10 -5.22
CA VAL A 147 0.70 8.67 -6.58
C VAL A 147 1.79 9.72 -6.89
N GLY A 148 2.19 10.48 -5.88
CA GLY A 148 3.17 11.56 -6.04
C GLY A 148 2.60 12.91 -6.48
N VAL A 149 1.32 13.22 -6.19
CA VAL A 149 0.78 14.56 -6.36
C VAL A 149 -0.02 14.98 -5.12
N GLY A 150 0.24 16.20 -4.63
CA GLY A 150 -0.58 16.89 -3.62
C GLY A 150 -0.36 16.42 -2.18
N GLN A 151 -1.36 16.66 -1.32
CA GLN A 151 -1.31 16.41 0.14
C GLN A 151 -1.12 14.94 0.54
N THR A 152 -1.22 14.00 -0.41
CA THR A 152 -1.00 12.56 -0.20
C THR A 152 0.40 12.24 0.33
N GLU A 153 1.38 13.11 0.04
CA GLU A 153 2.76 12.97 0.47
C GLU A 153 2.92 13.06 1.99
N LEU A 154 2.08 13.85 2.66
CA LEU A 154 2.11 14.01 4.13
C LEU A 154 1.37 12.89 4.86
N ASP A 155 0.34 12.30 4.26
CA ASP A 155 -0.46 11.27 4.93
C ASP A 155 0.25 9.94 5.06
N VAL A 156 1.24 9.66 4.19
CA VAL A 156 2.03 8.42 4.32
C VAL A 156 2.83 8.44 5.62
N MET A 157 3.25 9.62 6.08
CA MET A 157 3.96 9.80 7.34
C MET A 157 3.14 9.42 8.57
N ARG A 158 1.80 9.37 8.45
CA ARG A 158 0.90 8.96 9.56
C ARG A 158 0.72 7.46 9.67
N ILE A 159 1.10 6.71 8.63
CA ILE A 159 0.90 5.26 8.54
C ILE A 159 2.24 4.53 8.57
N ALA A 160 3.28 5.10 7.97
CA ALA A 160 4.59 4.47 7.85
C ALA A 160 5.48 4.74 9.07
N ASP A 161 6.25 3.72 9.47
CA ASP A 161 7.33 3.85 10.43
C ASP A 161 8.52 4.63 9.82
N THR A 162 8.70 4.53 8.51
CA THR A 162 9.69 5.30 7.76
C THR A 162 9.10 5.83 6.47
N THR A 163 9.32 7.12 6.20
CA THR A 163 8.94 7.75 4.93
C THR A 163 10.19 8.04 4.10
N VAL A 164 10.18 7.55 2.87
CA VAL A 164 11.21 7.78 1.84
C VAL A 164 10.64 8.76 0.83
N VAL A 165 11.27 9.93 0.72
CA VAL A 165 10.94 10.93 -0.31
C VAL A 165 11.90 10.75 -1.49
N VAL A 166 11.36 10.38 -2.64
CA VAL A 166 12.10 10.16 -3.88
C VAL A 166 12.03 11.41 -4.72
N LEU A 167 13.18 12.02 -4.99
CA LEU A 167 13.30 13.26 -5.75
C LEU A 167 13.98 13.01 -7.08
N VAL A 168 13.67 13.83 -8.08
CA VAL A 168 14.44 13.89 -9.33
C VAL A 168 15.46 15.02 -9.26
N PRO A 169 16.68 14.84 -9.77
CA PRO A 169 17.61 15.95 -9.93
C PRO A 169 17.00 17.03 -10.84
N GLU A 170 17.28 18.30 -10.52
CA GLU A 170 16.87 19.48 -11.30
C GLU A 170 15.35 19.75 -11.42
N ALA A 171 14.53 19.27 -10.47
CA ALA A 171 13.06 19.50 -10.46
C ALA A 171 12.58 20.96 -10.26
N GLY A 172 13.49 21.93 -10.19
CA GLY A 172 13.17 23.37 -10.05
C GLY A 172 13.45 23.97 -8.66
N ASP A 173 13.32 25.30 -8.59
CA ASP A 173 13.68 26.21 -7.49
C ASP A 173 13.34 25.67 -6.09
N THR A 174 14.29 25.82 -5.16
CA THR A 174 14.33 25.54 -3.71
C THR A 174 12.98 25.57 -2.96
N VAL A 175 12.04 26.39 -3.42
CA VAL A 175 10.67 26.52 -2.90
C VAL A 175 9.81 25.26 -3.11
N GLN A 176 10.00 24.50 -4.20
CA GLN A 176 9.28 23.24 -4.44
C GLN A 176 9.69 22.15 -3.44
N THR A 177 10.96 22.11 -3.03
CA THR A 177 11.45 21.19 -1.99
C THR A 177 10.79 21.46 -0.64
N MET A 178 10.56 22.74 -0.29
CA MET A 178 9.85 23.14 0.93
C MET A 178 8.34 22.84 0.89
N LYS A 179 7.72 22.79 -0.30
CA LYS A 179 6.29 22.44 -0.44
C LYS A 179 5.98 20.96 -0.20
N ALA A 180 7.00 20.10 -0.25
CA ALA A 180 6.89 18.69 0.15
C ALA A 180 6.89 18.50 1.69
N GLY A 181 6.99 19.59 2.46
CA GLY A 181 7.01 19.53 3.93
C GLY A 181 8.33 19.03 4.52
N LEU A 182 9.43 19.09 3.75
CA LEU A 182 10.80 18.87 4.19
C LEU A 182 11.42 20.15 4.76
#